data_AF-A0A2G9YGM3-F1
#
_entry.id   AF-A0A2G9YGM3-F1
#
_cell.length_a   1.000
_cell.length_b   1.000
_cell.length_c   1.000
_cell.angle_alpha   90.00
_cell.angle_beta   90.00
_cell.angle_gamma   90.00
#
_symmetry.space_group_name_H-M   'P 1'
#
loop_
_entity.id
_entity.type
_entity.pdbx_description
1 polymer ?
#
loop_
_entity_poly.entity_id
_entity_poly.type
_entity_poly.pdbx_seq_one_letter_code
_entity_poly.pdbx_strand_id
1 'polypeptide(L)'
;MTKKIIILIIIIGVLGGFGFVAYNDYDISGIFARYNQFFLGNGNGQELGRIGEIKKRGEIIIGTDATYPPMESLDEQGNFFGMDVDIAKEIASDLGVEAKFKNVIWEEIFGAVKNGEVDMIISAITITKERTEVLAFSDPYFNAGQVIVSTKNKEGIINGPENLK
;
A
#
# COMPACT_ATOMS: atom_id res chain seq x y z
N MET A 1 11.95 7.27 -16.83
CA MET A 1 12.29 6.28 -15.79
C MET A 1 11.01 6.03 -15.00
N THR A 2 10.23 5.02 -15.39
CA THR A 2 8.89 4.77 -14.86
C THR A 2 9.02 4.15 -13.47
N LYS A 3 8.63 4.88 -12.42
CA LYS A 3 8.66 4.37 -11.04
C LYS A 3 7.35 3.64 -10.78
N LYS A 4 7.43 2.33 -10.58
CA LYS A 4 6.28 1.48 -10.29
C LYS A 4 5.79 1.78 -8.86
N ILE A 5 4.54 2.17 -8.73
CA ILE A 5 3.82 2.32 -7.47
C ILE A 5 3.02 1.04 -7.29
N ILE A 6 3.09 0.42 -6.11
CA ILE A 6 2.67 -0.97 -5.97
C ILE A 6 2.02 -1.14 -4.60
N ILE A 7 0.79 -1.67 -4.54
CA ILE A 7 0.01 -1.76 -3.30
C ILE A 7 -0.66 -3.12 -3.12
N LEU A 8 -0.75 -3.44 -1.84
CA LEU A 8 -0.91 -4.72 -1.22
C LEU A 8 -2.29 -5.37 -1.31
N ILE A 9 -2.56 -6.17 -2.36
CA ILE A 9 -3.45 -7.34 -2.28
C ILE A 9 -2.63 -8.55 -1.78
N ILE A 10 -2.92 -8.98 -0.56
CA ILE A 10 -2.55 -10.29 -0.06
C ILE A 10 -3.62 -11.27 -0.52
N ILE A 11 -3.41 -11.88 -1.68
CA ILE A 11 -3.99 -13.18 -2.01
C ILE A 11 -2.95 -13.96 -2.79
N ILE A 12 -2.15 -14.80 -2.11
CA ILE A 12 -1.79 -16.10 -2.68
C ILE A 12 -1.76 -17.12 -1.55
N GLY A 13 -2.91 -17.72 -1.31
CA GLY A 13 -2.96 -19.12 -0.92
C GLY A 13 -3.78 -19.84 -1.98
N VAL A 14 -3.17 -20.78 -2.71
CA VAL A 14 -3.60 -22.19 -2.75
C VAL A 14 -2.57 -22.99 -3.59
N LEU A 15 -2.08 -24.06 -2.96
CA LEU A 15 -1.53 -25.32 -3.50
C LEU A 15 -1.15 -25.40 -4.99
N GLY A 16 0.10 -25.81 -5.23
CA GLY A 16 0.45 -26.57 -6.43
C GLY A 16 1.06 -25.74 -7.55
N GLY A 17 2.36 -25.47 -7.42
CA GLY A 17 3.28 -25.33 -8.57
C GLY A 17 2.92 -24.29 -9.62
N PHE A 18 3.08 -23.00 -9.33
CA PHE A 18 3.40 -22.00 -10.35
C PHE A 18 4.35 -20.96 -9.74
N GLY A 19 5.36 -20.57 -10.52
CA GLY A 19 6.60 -19.95 -10.05
C GLY A 19 6.43 -18.58 -9.41
N PHE A 20 7.22 -18.37 -8.36
CA PHE A 20 7.58 -17.06 -7.83
C PHE A 20 8.20 -16.24 -8.97
N VAL A 21 7.59 -15.11 -9.34
CA VAL A 21 8.31 -14.09 -10.13
C VAL A 21 9.13 -13.30 -9.15
N ALA A 22 10.34 -13.78 -8.88
CA ALA A 22 11.37 -12.97 -8.25
C ALA A 22 11.67 -11.79 -9.18
N TYR A 23 11.38 -10.56 -8.75
CA TYR A 23 12.06 -9.40 -9.32
C TYR A 23 13.52 -9.49 -8.83
N ASN A 24 14.40 -9.95 -9.72
CA ASN A 24 15.78 -10.39 -9.44
C ASN A 24 16.73 -9.35 -8.79
N ASP A 25 16.26 -8.14 -8.46
CA ASP A 25 17.07 -7.04 -7.94
C ASP A 25 16.80 -6.66 -6.46
N TYR A 26 15.90 -7.36 -5.77
CA TYR A 26 15.53 -7.04 -4.38
C TYR A 26 15.98 -8.12 -3.38
N ASP A 27 16.63 -7.73 -2.29
CA ASP A 27 16.93 -8.62 -1.16
C ASP A 27 15.62 -8.91 -0.40
N ILE A 28 15.08 -10.10 -0.64
CA ILE A 28 13.79 -10.56 -0.11
C ILE A 28 13.90 -11.36 1.19
N SER A 29 15.11 -11.52 1.75
CA SER A 29 15.33 -12.34 2.96
C SER A 29 14.56 -11.81 4.17
N GLY A 30 14.48 -10.49 4.34
CA GLY A 30 13.69 -9.83 5.39
C GLY A 30 12.18 -9.89 5.17
N ILE A 31 11.73 -10.04 3.91
CA ILE A 31 10.31 -10.13 3.56
C ILE A 31 9.74 -11.48 4.05
N PHE A 32 10.50 -12.57 3.94
CA PHE A 32 10.06 -13.89 4.36
C PHE A 32 9.82 -13.98 5.89
N ALA A 33 10.69 -13.36 6.69
CA ALA A 33 10.50 -13.32 8.14
C ALA A 33 9.24 -12.53 8.54
N ARG A 34 9.00 -11.38 7.89
CA ARG A 34 7.81 -10.55 8.11
C ARG A 34 6.53 -11.24 7.62
N TYR A 35 6.61 -11.98 6.51
CA TYR A 35 5.53 -12.82 6.02
C TYR A 35 5.12 -13.86 7.06
N ASN A 36 6.08 -14.62 7.59
CA ASN A 36 5.78 -15.62 8.63
C ASN A 36 5.17 -14.98 9.87
N GLN A 37 5.65 -13.82 10.30
CA GLN A 37 5.03 -13.11 11.42
C GLN A 37 3.59 -12.66 11.11
N PHE A 38 3.34 -12.17 9.89
CA PHE A 38 2.03 -11.67 9.48
C PHE A 38 0.96 -12.76 9.37
N PHE A 39 1.31 -13.95 8.85
CA PHE A 39 0.35 -15.05 8.67
C PHE A 39 0.39 -16.10 9.79
N LEU A 40 1.57 -16.44 10.27
CA LEU A 40 1.79 -17.61 11.14
C LEU A 40 2.06 -17.23 12.60
N GLY A 41 2.29 -15.93 12.88
CA GLY A 41 2.68 -15.47 14.21
C GLY A 41 4.10 -15.91 14.61
N ASN A 42 4.54 -15.53 15.80
CA ASN A 42 5.86 -15.93 16.30
C ASN A 42 5.80 -17.34 16.91
N GLY A 43 5.89 -18.40 16.10
CA GLY A 43 6.41 -19.75 16.41
C GLY A 43 6.00 -20.52 17.69
N ASN A 44 5.18 -19.95 18.57
CA ASN A 44 5.07 -20.33 19.99
C ASN A 44 3.66 -20.83 20.33
N GLY A 45 2.86 -21.19 19.31
CA GLY A 45 1.61 -21.94 19.47
C GLY A 45 0.42 -21.20 20.09
N GLN A 46 0.50 -19.90 20.38
CA GLN A 46 -0.61 -19.14 21.00
C GLN A 46 -0.87 -17.73 20.42
N GLU A 47 -0.03 -17.23 19.53
CA GLU A 47 -0.18 -15.88 18.96
C GLU A 47 -0.77 -15.99 17.55
N LEU A 48 -1.98 -15.44 17.33
CA LEU A 48 -2.54 -15.34 15.99
C LEU A 48 -1.62 -14.43 15.17
N GLY A 49 -1.32 -14.80 13.92
CA GLY A 49 -0.73 -13.84 12.97
C GLY A 49 -1.63 -12.62 12.83
N ARG A 50 -1.09 -11.50 12.34
CA ARG A 50 -1.81 -10.23 12.15
C ARG A 50 -3.18 -10.40 11.48
N ILE A 51 -3.29 -11.28 10.46
CA ILE A 51 -4.58 -11.61 9.82
C ILE A 51 -5.55 -12.30 10.79
N GLY A 52 -5.06 -13.21 11.62
CA GLY A 52 -5.88 -13.84 12.65
C GLY A 52 -6.37 -12.83 13.70
N GLU A 53 -5.54 -11.86 14.10
CA GLU A 53 -5.96 -10.77 14.98
C GLU A 53 -7.04 -9.89 14.35
N ILE A 54 -6.85 -9.49 13.09
CA ILE A 54 -7.83 -8.73 12.30
C ILE A 54 -9.16 -9.48 12.21
N LYS A 55 -9.13 -10.76 11.82
CA LYS A 55 -10.34 -11.59 11.72
C LYS A 55 -11.03 -11.80 13.06
N LYS A 56 -10.26 -11.97 14.14
CA LYS A 56 -10.80 -12.09 15.50
C LYS A 56 -11.45 -10.79 15.97
N ARG A 57 -10.88 -9.63 15.63
CA ARG A 57 -11.42 -8.31 15.96
C ARG A 57 -12.65 -7.95 15.10
N GLY A 58 -12.73 -8.51 13.89
CA GLY A 58 -13.83 -8.25 12.95
C GLY A 58 -13.67 -6.96 12.15
N GLU A 59 -12.52 -6.28 12.26
CA GLU A 59 -12.22 -5.05 11.53
C GLU A 59 -10.72 -4.97 11.19
N ILE A 60 -10.41 -4.38 10.04
CA ILE A 60 -9.06 -4.00 9.62
C ILE A 60 -8.90 -2.49 9.70
N ILE A 61 -7.84 -2.01 10.36
CA ILE A 61 -7.54 -0.59 10.50
C ILE A 61 -6.60 -0.16 9.37
N ILE A 62 -7.05 0.76 8.54
CA ILE A 62 -6.39 1.19 7.30
C ILE A 62 -5.94 2.64 7.45
N GLY A 63 -4.64 2.89 7.35
CA GLY A 63 -4.09 4.24 7.31
C GLY A 63 -4.04 4.79 5.89
N THR A 64 -4.47 6.03 5.70
CA THR A 64 -4.42 6.75 4.42
C THR A 64 -4.21 8.24 4.68
N ASP A 65 -3.50 8.96 3.81
CA ASP A 65 -3.47 10.42 3.82
C ASP A 65 -4.53 10.93 2.84
N ALA A 66 -5.72 11.27 3.34
CA ALA A 66 -6.89 11.61 2.53
C ALA A 66 -6.84 13.02 1.92
N THR A 67 -5.68 13.40 1.37
CA THR A 67 -5.41 14.69 0.72
C THR A 67 -5.06 14.54 -0.76
N TYR A 68 -5.20 13.34 -1.35
CA TYR A 68 -4.70 13.02 -2.69
C TYR A 68 -5.77 12.48 -3.66
N PRO A 69 -6.71 13.33 -4.13
CA PRO A 69 -7.67 12.92 -5.14
C PRO A 69 -6.99 12.65 -6.51
N PRO A 70 -7.48 11.68 -7.32
CA PRO A 70 -8.68 10.86 -7.12
C PRO A 70 -8.42 9.55 -6.33
N MET A 71 -7.24 9.39 -5.74
CA MET A 71 -6.81 8.15 -5.10
C MET A 71 -7.48 8.01 -3.72
N GLU A 72 -7.35 9.03 -2.87
CA GLU A 72 -7.95 9.07 -1.54
C GLU A 72 -8.32 10.50 -1.14
N SER A 73 -9.51 10.70 -0.62
CA SER A 73 -9.95 11.99 -0.10
C SER A 73 -11.11 11.86 0.88
N LEU A 74 -11.51 12.98 1.48
CA LEU A 74 -12.68 13.11 2.35
C LEU A 74 -13.73 13.97 1.67
N ASP A 75 -14.99 13.51 1.69
CA ASP A 75 -16.12 14.35 1.28
C ASP A 75 -16.45 15.42 2.33
N GLU A 76 -17.43 16.28 2.04
CA GLU A 76 -17.85 17.34 2.95
C GLU A 76 -18.41 16.82 4.29
N GLN A 77 -18.82 15.55 4.33
CA GLN A 77 -19.33 14.87 5.51
C GLN A 77 -18.23 14.12 6.28
N GLY A 78 -16.99 14.10 5.77
CA GLY A 78 -15.86 13.40 6.35
C GLY A 78 -15.82 11.90 6.03
N ASN A 79 -16.53 11.44 5.00
CA ASN A 79 -16.41 10.08 4.51
C ASN A 79 -15.24 9.94 3.55
N PHE A 80 -14.50 8.84 3.69
CA PHE A 80 -13.43 8.48 2.76
C PHE A 80 -14.00 8.06 1.40
N PHE A 81 -13.43 8.59 0.32
CA PHE A 81 -13.70 8.19 -1.05
C PHE A 81 -12.43 8.21 -1.92
N GLY A 82 -12.46 7.49 -3.05
CA GLY A 82 -11.36 7.41 -4.01
C GLY A 82 -10.98 5.97 -4.36
N MET A 83 -10.10 5.81 -5.36
CA MET A 83 -9.66 4.50 -5.83
C MET A 83 -9.04 3.64 -4.73
N ASP A 84 -8.19 4.22 -3.88
CA ASP A 84 -7.51 3.54 -2.79
C ASP A 84 -8.49 3.11 -1.70
N VAL A 85 -9.51 3.93 -1.46
CA VAL A 85 -10.59 3.62 -0.52
C VAL A 85 -11.42 2.44 -1.02
N ASP A 86 -11.75 2.40 -2.31
CA ASP A 86 -12.54 1.32 -2.91
C ASP A 86 -11.77 0.00 -2.91
N ILE A 87 -10.47 0.03 -3.26
CA ILE A 87 -9.59 -1.14 -3.17
C ILE A 87 -9.52 -1.67 -1.73
N ALA A 88 -9.35 -0.80 -0.75
CA ALA A 88 -9.24 -1.20 0.65
C ALA A 88 -10.53 -1.80 1.21
N LYS A 89 -11.69 -1.29 0.78
CA LYS A 89 -13.01 -1.87 1.11
C LYS A 89 -13.16 -3.27 0.53
N GLU A 90 -12.71 -3.50 -0.71
CA GLU A 90 -12.74 -4.84 -1.32
C GLU A 90 -11.84 -5.82 -0.57
N ILE A 91 -10.63 -5.40 -0.18
CA ILE A 91 -9.72 -6.21 0.63
C ILE A 91 -10.38 -6.60 1.97
N ALA A 92 -11.04 -5.66 2.65
CA ALA A 92 -11.74 -5.95 3.89
C ALA A 92 -12.92 -6.92 3.69
N SER A 93 -13.66 -6.75 2.59
CA SER A 93 -14.75 -7.65 2.17
C SER A 93 -14.26 -9.09 1.96
N ASP A 94 -13.15 -9.27 1.22
CA ASP A 94 -12.51 -10.58 0.99
C ASP A 94 -12.02 -11.22 2.29
N LEU A 95 -11.59 -10.41 3.26
CA LEU A 95 -11.20 -10.86 4.59
C LEU A 95 -12.39 -11.19 5.49
N GLY A 96 -13.60 -10.77 5.12
CA GLY A 96 -14.82 -10.92 5.91
C GLY A 96 -14.86 -10.02 7.15
N VAL A 97 -14.27 -8.83 7.07
CA VAL A 97 -14.15 -7.87 8.19
C VAL A 97 -14.56 -6.46 7.77
N GLU A 98 -14.81 -5.57 8.73
CA GLU A 98 -15.11 -4.16 8.46
C GLU A 98 -13.83 -3.37 8.11
N ALA A 99 -13.90 -2.50 7.10
CA ALA A 99 -12.85 -1.53 6.81
C ALA A 99 -12.98 -0.28 7.72
N LYS A 100 -12.00 -0.05 8.60
CA LYS A 100 -11.91 1.16 9.42
C LYS A 100 -10.77 2.05 8.93
N PHE A 101 -11.11 3.21 8.38
CA PHE A 101 -10.11 4.16 7.89
C PHE A 101 -9.65 5.11 9.00
N LYS A 102 -8.34 5.34 9.08
CA LYS A 102 -7.70 6.39 9.89
C LYS A 102 -7.00 7.34 8.93
N ASN A 103 -7.39 8.61 8.97
CA ASN A 103 -6.63 9.65 8.27
C ASN A 103 -5.31 9.88 9.02
N VAL A 104 -4.19 9.67 8.34
CA VAL A 104 -2.84 9.82 8.89
C VAL A 104 -2.03 10.65 7.91
N ILE A 105 -1.38 11.72 8.40
CA ILE A 105 -0.54 12.55 7.55
C ILE A 105 0.64 11.74 7.00
N TRP A 106 1.05 12.04 5.77
CA TRP A 106 2.09 11.32 5.05
C TRP A 106 3.39 11.10 5.83
N GLU A 107 3.82 12.09 6.63
CA GLU A 107 5.04 12.01 7.43
C GLU A 107 4.97 10.90 8.49
N GLU A 108 3.77 10.58 8.99
CA GLU A 108 3.54 9.66 10.09
C GLU A 108 3.06 8.28 9.64
N ILE A 109 2.52 8.15 8.41
CA ILE A 109 1.81 6.96 7.94
C ILE A 109 2.66 5.67 8.00
N PHE A 110 3.95 5.77 7.68
CA PHE A 110 4.87 4.64 7.76
C PHE A 110 5.20 4.25 9.21
N GLY A 111 5.24 5.23 10.12
CA GLY A 111 5.39 5.00 11.55
C GLY A 111 4.16 4.32 12.14
N ALA A 112 2.96 4.78 11.76
CA ALA A 112 1.69 4.24 12.23
C ALA A 112 1.56 2.74 11.94
N VAL A 113 1.89 2.29 10.73
CA VAL A 113 1.86 0.85 10.39
C VAL A 113 2.96 0.06 11.11
N LYS A 114 4.16 0.64 11.23
CA LYS A 114 5.28 -0.01 11.92
C LYS A 114 5.00 -0.21 13.41
N ASN A 115 4.32 0.76 14.03
CA ASN A 115 3.95 0.73 15.44
C ASN A 115 2.68 -0.09 15.69
N GLY A 116 2.00 -0.57 14.64
CA GLY A 116 0.77 -1.34 14.74
C GLY A 116 -0.46 -0.51 15.10
N GLU A 117 -0.42 0.81 14.93
CA GLU A 117 -1.58 1.69 15.09
C GLU A 117 -2.60 1.53 13.96
N VAL A 118 -2.11 1.11 12.79
CA VAL A 118 -2.90 0.65 11.65
C VAL A 118 -2.35 -0.69 11.19
N ASP A 119 -3.20 -1.52 10.60
CA ASP A 119 -2.82 -2.85 10.13
C ASP A 119 -2.28 -2.84 8.70
N MET A 120 -2.73 -1.89 7.88
CA MET A 120 -2.26 -1.67 6.52
C MET A 120 -2.30 -0.18 6.17
N ILE A 121 -1.54 0.20 5.14
CA ILE A 121 -1.55 1.55 4.56
C ILE A 121 -1.80 1.46 3.06
N ILE A 122 -2.61 2.38 2.54
CA ILE A 122 -2.99 2.50 1.13
C ILE A 122 -3.19 3.99 0.85
N SER A 123 -2.31 4.58 0.04
CA SER A 123 -2.22 6.04 -0.18
C SER A 123 -1.27 6.35 -1.35
N ALA A 124 -1.52 5.75 -2.52
CA ALA A 124 -0.72 5.86 -3.74
C ALA A 124 0.81 5.70 -3.53
N ILE A 125 1.20 4.76 -2.67
CA ILE A 125 2.58 4.65 -2.15
C ILE A 125 3.51 4.06 -3.20
N THR A 126 4.50 4.86 -3.65
CA THR A 126 5.55 4.36 -4.54
C THR A 126 6.42 3.32 -3.84
N ILE A 127 6.66 2.18 -4.50
CA ILE A 127 7.68 1.24 -4.02
C ILE A 127 9.06 1.78 -4.32
N THR A 128 9.87 1.85 -3.28
CA THR A 128 11.30 2.15 -3.36
C THR A 128 12.07 1.12 -2.54
N LYS A 129 13.35 0.95 -2.87
CA LYS A 129 14.22 0.00 -2.17
C LYS A 129 14.25 0.28 -0.67
N GLU A 130 14.39 1.56 -0.29
CA GLU A 130 14.47 1.99 1.10
C GLU A 130 13.20 1.62 1.88
N ARG A 131 12.02 1.70 1.25
CA ARG A 131 10.76 1.32 1.89
C ARG A 131 10.63 -0.19 2.06
N THR A 132 11.10 -0.98 1.09
CA THR A 132 11.04 -2.44 1.15
C THR A 132 11.91 -3.05 2.25
N GLU A 133 12.92 -2.32 2.73
CA GLU A 133 13.76 -2.76 3.86
C GLU A 133 12.97 -2.78 5.18
N VAL A 134 11.96 -1.91 5.31
CA VAL A 134 11.22 -1.69 6.56
C VAL A 134 9.75 -2.12 6.50
N LEU A 135 9.18 -2.29 5.30
CA LEU A 135 7.77 -2.60 5.07
C LEU A 135 7.61 -3.74 4.06
N ALA A 136 6.56 -4.53 4.23
CA ALA A 136 6.08 -5.46 3.22
C ALA A 136 5.14 -4.75 2.25
N PHE A 137 5.19 -5.12 0.97
CA PHE A 137 4.39 -4.53 -0.10
C PHE A 137 3.68 -5.59 -0.96
N SER A 138 2.58 -5.16 -1.59
CA SER A 138 1.89 -5.79 -2.72
C SER A 138 2.69 -6.05 -3.96
N ASP A 139 1.96 -6.65 -4.90
CA ASP A 139 2.01 -6.52 -6.32
C ASP A 139 1.40 -5.18 -6.74
N PRO A 140 1.71 -4.69 -7.94
CA PRO A 140 1.31 -3.36 -8.34
C PRO A 140 -0.18 -3.28 -8.63
N TYR A 141 -0.89 -2.26 -8.15
CA TYR A 141 -2.22 -1.96 -8.69
C TYR A 141 -2.21 -0.78 -9.69
N PHE A 142 -1.23 0.13 -9.65
CA PHE A 142 -1.21 1.34 -10.50
C PHE A 142 0.19 1.70 -10.98
N ASN A 143 0.36 1.82 -12.29
CA ASN A 143 1.63 2.26 -12.88
C ASN A 143 1.63 3.77 -13.10
N ALA A 144 2.28 4.52 -12.21
CA ALA A 144 2.38 5.97 -12.31
C ALA A 144 3.61 6.42 -13.13
N GLY A 145 3.41 7.46 -13.94
CA GLY A 145 4.48 8.17 -14.64
C GLY A 145 4.55 9.61 -14.18
N GLN A 146 5.76 10.16 -14.06
CA GLN A 146 5.93 11.60 -13.90
C GLN A 146 5.81 12.29 -15.25
N VAL A 147 4.98 13.32 -15.31
CA VAL A 147 4.80 14.18 -16.49
C VAL A 147 5.01 15.64 -16.11
N ILE A 148 5.45 16.45 -17.06
CA ILE A 148 5.55 17.90 -16.88
C ILE A 148 4.25 18.53 -17.35
N VAL A 149 3.65 19.36 -16.51
CA VAL A 149 2.46 20.15 -16.85
C VAL A 149 2.87 21.62 -16.94
N SER A 150 2.55 22.28 -18.06
CA SER A 150 2.80 23.70 -18.27
C SER A 150 1.54 24.43 -18.68
N THR A 151 1.55 25.77 -18.57
CA THR A 151 0.52 26.61 -19.18
C THR A 151 0.50 26.42 -20.69
N LYS A 152 -0.68 26.51 -21.31
CA LYS A 152 -0.86 26.28 -22.76
C LYS A 152 0.03 27.18 -23.63
N ASN A 153 0.32 28.41 -23.18
CA ASN A 153 1.21 29.32 -23.91
C ASN A 153 2.70 28.91 -23.89
N LYS A 154 3.07 27.84 -23.20
CA LYS A 154 4.41 27.23 -23.21
C LYS A 154 4.46 25.91 -23.99
N GLU A 155 3.40 25.58 -24.72
CA GLU A 155 3.38 24.46 -25.66
C GLU A 155 4.51 24.62 -26.68
N GLY A 156 5.33 23.58 -26.87
CA GLY A 156 6.52 23.62 -27.72
C GLY A 156 7.75 24.27 -27.10
N ILE A 157 7.63 24.94 -25.94
CA ILE A 157 8.74 25.56 -25.19
C ILE A 157 9.21 24.63 -24.07
N ILE A 158 8.28 24.02 -23.34
CA ILE A 158 8.56 23.01 -22.32
C ILE A 158 8.18 21.65 -22.88
N ASN A 159 9.15 20.95 -23.46
CA ASN A 159 8.98 19.62 -24.04
C ASN A 159 9.78 18.54 -23.27
N GLY A 160 10.60 18.94 -22.31
CA GLY A 160 11.36 18.03 -21.46
C GLY A 160 11.96 18.71 -20.23
N PRO A 161 12.51 17.92 -19.29
CA PRO A 161 13.12 18.44 -18.05
C PRO A 161 14.21 19.49 -18.30
N GLU A 162 14.91 19.41 -19.42
CA GLU A 162 15.94 20.34 -19.85
C GLU A 162 15.46 21.79 -20.02
N ASN A 163 14.15 22.00 -20.21
CA ASN A 163 13.54 23.31 -20.34
C ASN A 163 13.13 23.94 -19.00
N LEU A 164 13.33 23.27 -17.86
CA LEU A 164 12.90 23.73 -16.52
C LEU A 164 13.98 24.51 -15.75
N LYS A 165 14.83 25.28 -16.45
CA LYS A 165 15.89 26.09 -15.84
C LYS A 165 15.43 27.48 -15.44
#